data_AF-A0A813K8N4-F1
#
_entry.id   AF-A0A813K8N4-F1
#
_cell.length_a   1.000
_cell.length_b   1.000
_cell.length_c   1.000
_cell.angle_alpha   90.00
_cell.angle_beta   90.00
_cell.angle_gamma   90.00
#
_symmetry.space_group_name_H-M   'P 1'
#
loop_
_entity.id
_entity.type
_entity.pdbx_description
1 polymer ?
#
loop_
_entity_poly.entity_id
_entity_poly.type
_entity_poly.pdbx_seq_one_letter_code
_entity_poly.pdbx_strand_id
1 'polypeptide(L)'
;MAEAALSSAQAKMAEARGLLPAEDKESPETLVGFEARTQQLPGGFEKRQLFKSQASEALSLAKEALVSFRRAGESEKKVAALRVVVDANMAIENSFDALMAASDELAMIKRADDKKAQVAVTQMLAEVQAARNDFGSAMQSATDALDLQRQLGNKAGEAQALQTQASLKLSAGKGKDAVTIATQALGLYQELRDVAGEAACKRIVNRGYAESGQLEKAPNRTEAVQALQALASAVENKDKRAWQAAIGQLNKSSAYTQQDVHEIFGEALKKDRKAAAAFLQEQGVKGHGSAPELIIKEVTKIYSYVGFRLGGLGYGPRFRCLNPTHGLMVKGDPNSMHAVACLQISDEADDWEKDLQYHPGILDGVLQSQSALA
;
A
#
# COMPACT_ATOMS: atom_id res chain seq x y z
N MET A 1 3.30 36.22 3.31
CA MET A 1 2.16 35.51 2.70
C MET A 1 2.60 34.17 2.09
N ALA A 2 3.57 34.13 1.19
CA ALA A 2 4.03 32.88 0.54
C ALA A 2 4.52 31.78 1.50
N GLU A 3 5.28 32.14 2.54
CA GLU A 3 5.74 31.16 3.55
C GLU A 3 4.59 30.56 4.36
N ALA A 4 3.61 31.38 4.75
CA ALA A 4 2.42 30.90 5.45
C ALA A 4 1.59 29.97 4.56
N ALA A 5 1.48 30.27 3.26
CA ALA A 5 0.84 29.39 2.28
C ALA A 5 1.59 28.06 2.13
N LEU A 6 2.93 28.08 2.04
CA LEU A 6 3.73 26.86 1.98
C LEU A 6 3.60 26.02 3.26
N SER A 7 3.67 26.63 4.44
CA SER A 7 3.50 25.94 5.72
C SER A 7 2.11 25.30 5.84
N SER A 8 1.06 26.02 5.40
CA SER A 8 -0.30 25.49 5.37
C SER A 8 -0.44 24.33 4.37
N ALA A 9 0.19 24.44 3.19
CA ALA A 9 0.19 23.37 2.20
C ALA A 9 0.89 22.10 2.72
N GLN A 10 2.02 22.26 3.41
CA GLN A 10 2.73 21.15 4.05
C GLN A 10 1.91 20.50 5.16
N ALA A 11 1.23 21.30 5.99
CA ALA A 11 0.34 20.79 7.03
C ALA A 11 -0.80 19.96 6.42
N LYS A 12 -1.44 20.45 5.36
CA LYS A 12 -2.51 19.72 4.66
C LYS A 12 -2.02 18.40 4.04
N MET A 13 -0.82 18.39 3.45
CA MET A 13 -0.24 17.13 2.98
C MET A 13 0.13 16.18 4.12
N ALA A 14 0.58 16.69 5.27
CA ALA A 14 0.86 15.87 6.44
C ALA A 14 -0.42 15.26 7.02
N GLU A 15 -1.51 16.02 7.09
CA GLU A 15 -2.83 15.52 7.47
C GLU A 15 -3.30 14.41 6.51
N ALA A 16 -3.17 14.63 5.20
CA ALA A 16 -3.50 13.62 4.20
C ALA A 16 -2.69 12.33 4.42
N ARG A 17 -1.37 12.44 4.59
CA ARG A 17 -0.49 11.29 4.90
C ARG A 17 -0.87 10.62 6.22
N GLY A 18 -1.38 11.37 7.19
CA GLY A 18 -1.88 10.86 8.46
C GLY A 18 -3.02 9.85 8.32
N LEU A 19 -3.79 9.93 7.23
CA LEU A 19 -4.90 9.02 6.93
C LEU A 19 -4.45 7.65 6.40
N LEU A 20 -3.21 7.52 5.90
CA LEU A 20 -2.66 6.26 5.39
C LEU A 20 -2.45 5.23 6.53
N PRO A 21 -2.43 3.92 6.23
CA PRO A 21 -2.04 2.88 7.18
C PRO A 21 -0.62 3.09 7.73
N ALA A 22 -0.32 2.61 8.94
CA ALA A 22 1.00 2.79 9.56
C ALA A 22 2.15 2.16 8.74
N GLU A 23 1.89 1.03 8.07
CA GLU A 23 2.86 0.32 7.21
C GLU A 23 3.27 1.15 5.97
N ASP A 24 2.37 2.03 5.50
CA ASP A 24 2.63 2.97 4.40
C ASP A 24 3.29 4.28 4.84
N LYS A 25 3.31 4.57 6.15
CA LYS A 25 3.95 5.77 6.72
C LYS A 25 5.46 5.62 6.86
N GLU A 26 5.94 4.40 7.13
CA GLU A 26 7.36 4.11 7.41
C GLU A 26 8.13 3.52 6.21
N SER A 27 7.49 3.37 5.04
CA SER A 27 8.15 2.83 3.86
C SER A 27 8.76 3.96 3.00
N PRO A 28 10.08 4.25 3.10
CA PRO A 28 10.79 5.06 2.11
C PRO A 28 10.90 4.36 0.75
N GLU A 29 10.37 3.15 0.62
CA GLU A 29 10.24 2.42 -0.64
C GLU A 29 9.07 2.97 -1.46
N THR A 30 9.20 4.22 -1.92
CA THR A 30 8.26 4.85 -2.86
C THR A 30 8.93 5.11 -4.18
N LEU A 31 9.10 4.04 -4.95
CA LEU A 31 8.98 4.13 -6.40
C LEU A 31 7.75 3.36 -6.91
N VAL A 32 7.05 2.66 -6.01
CA VAL A 32 5.68 2.20 -6.24
C VAL A 32 4.76 3.33 -5.84
N GLY A 33 4.08 3.91 -6.82
CA GLY A 33 3.35 5.17 -6.70
C GLY A 33 2.29 5.21 -5.59
N PHE A 34 1.85 6.43 -5.27
CA PHE A 34 0.71 6.70 -4.38
C PHE A 34 -0.54 5.86 -4.72
N GLU A 35 -0.69 5.41 -5.97
CA GLU A 35 -1.78 4.54 -6.45
C GLU A 35 -1.93 3.22 -5.65
N ALA A 36 -0.83 2.58 -5.22
CA ALA A 36 -0.91 1.36 -4.42
C ALA A 36 -1.38 1.65 -2.98
N ARG A 37 -1.04 2.84 -2.45
CA ARG A 37 -1.31 3.24 -1.07
C ARG A 37 -2.75 3.72 -0.85
N THR A 38 -3.37 4.35 -1.84
CA THR A 38 -4.76 4.82 -1.74
C THR A 38 -5.79 3.69 -1.89
N GLN A 39 -5.45 2.63 -2.65
CA GLN A 39 -6.30 1.45 -2.83
C GLN A 39 -6.47 0.61 -1.54
N GLN A 40 -5.56 0.72 -0.56
CA GLN A 40 -5.59 -0.09 0.67
C GLN A 40 -6.16 0.63 1.91
N LEU A 41 -6.68 1.86 1.78
CA LEU A 41 -7.23 2.62 2.92
C LEU A 41 -8.42 1.90 3.61
N PRO A 42 -8.29 1.42 4.87
CA PRO A 42 -9.40 0.79 5.59
C PRO A 42 -10.43 1.85 6.03
N GLY A 43 -11.67 1.71 5.56
CA GLY A 43 -12.73 2.73 5.63
C GLY A 43 -13.28 3.16 4.26
N GLY A 44 -12.77 2.58 3.17
CA GLY A 44 -13.41 2.46 1.85
C GLY A 44 -13.49 3.74 1.02
N PHE A 45 -14.36 4.67 1.40
CA PHE A 45 -14.75 5.82 0.57
C PHE A 45 -14.50 7.16 1.25
N GLU A 46 -14.99 7.36 2.48
CA GLU A 46 -14.91 8.66 3.17
C GLU A 46 -13.46 9.08 3.44
N LYS A 47 -12.60 8.17 3.89
CA LYS A 47 -11.17 8.46 4.09
C LYS A 47 -10.45 8.77 2.79
N ARG A 48 -10.83 8.12 1.68
CA ARG A 48 -10.26 8.41 0.35
C ARG A 48 -10.68 9.80 -0.13
N GLN A 49 -11.94 10.17 0.09
CA GLN A 49 -12.43 11.52 -0.24
C GLN A 49 -11.74 12.59 0.60
N LEU A 50 -11.61 12.38 1.91
CA LEU A 50 -10.91 13.30 2.79
C LEU A 50 -9.44 13.45 2.39
N PHE A 51 -8.78 12.34 2.05
CA PHE A 51 -7.40 12.34 1.54
C PHE A 51 -7.26 13.18 0.27
N LYS A 52 -8.11 12.96 -0.74
CA LYS A 52 -8.09 13.73 -1.99
C LYS A 52 -8.44 15.19 -1.76
N SER A 53 -9.36 15.50 -0.84
CA SER A 53 -9.73 16.86 -0.46
C SER A 53 -8.55 17.62 0.16
N GLN A 54 -7.87 17.02 1.14
CA GLN A 54 -6.70 17.62 1.78
C GLN A 54 -5.54 17.81 0.79
N ALA A 55 -5.31 16.84 -0.09
CA ALA A 55 -4.32 16.96 -1.14
C ALA A 55 -4.67 18.10 -2.14
N SER A 56 -5.93 18.24 -2.53
CA SER A 56 -6.38 19.33 -3.41
C SER A 56 -6.20 20.71 -2.78
N GLU A 57 -6.48 20.85 -1.48
CA GLU A 57 -6.26 22.09 -0.74
C GLU A 57 -4.76 22.44 -0.66
N ALA A 58 -3.93 21.44 -0.34
CA ALA A 58 -2.49 21.59 -0.34
C ALA A 58 -1.95 22.02 -1.72
N LEU A 59 -2.48 21.44 -2.80
CA LEU A 59 -2.10 21.77 -4.17
C LEU A 59 -2.34 23.24 -4.49
N SER A 60 -3.50 23.79 -4.10
CA SER A 60 -3.85 25.20 -4.33
C SER A 60 -2.86 26.12 -3.62
N LEU A 61 -2.65 25.91 -2.33
CA LEU A 61 -1.76 26.71 -1.49
C LEU A 61 -0.30 26.62 -1.97
N ALA A 62 0.16 25.43 -2.34
CA ALA A 62 1.52 25.21 -2.83
C ALA A 62 1.76 25.87 -4.19
N LYS A 63 0.77 25.88 -5.10
CA LYS A 63 0.87 26.59 -6.39
C LYS A 63 1.02 28.10 -6.19
N GLU A 64 0.25 28.70 -5.29
CA GLU A 64 0.37 30.13 -4.95
C GLU A 64 1.74 30.47 -4.35
N ALA A 65 2.21 29.64 -3.41
CA ALA A 65 3.52 29.79 -2.80
C ALA A 65 4.64 29.65 -3.85
N LEU A 66 4.56 28.65 -4.72
CA LEU A 66 5.53 28.40 -5.79
C LEU A 66 5.65 29.59 -6.74
N VAL A 67 4.54 30.18 -7.17
CA VAL A 67 4.55 31.40 -8.01
C VAL A 67 5.23 32.56 -7.30
N SER A 68 4.94 32.74 -6.00
CA SER A 68 5.53 33.80 -5.20
C SER A 68 7.05 33.62 -5.04
N PHE A 69 7.52 32.41 -4.72
CA PHE A 69 8.95 32.13 -4.59
C PHE A 69 9.69 32.21 -5.92
N ARG A 70 9.05 31.83 -7.04
CA ARG A 70 9.60 32.06 -8.38
C ARG A 70 9.89 33.54 -8.63
N ARG A 71 8.95 34.42 -8.27
CA ARG A 71 9.10 35.89 -8.43
C ARG A 71 10.18 36.46 -7.50
N ALA A 72 10.33 35.90 -6.31
CA ALA A 72 11.32 36.33 -5.33
C ALA A 72 12.73 35.77 -5.58
N GLY A 73 12.89 34.78 -6.47
CA GLY A 73 14.19 34.13 -6.73
C GLY A 73 14.65 33.20 -5.60
N GLU A 74 13.74 32.73 -4.74
CA GLU A 74 14.07 31.91 -3.58
C GLU A 74 14.13 30.41 -3.94
N SER A 75 15.26 29.96 -4.51
CA SER A 75 15.44 28.60 -5.05
C SER A 75 15.03 27.47 -4.10
N GLU A 76 15.48 27.48 -2.84
CA GLU A 76 15.20 26.40 -1.89
C GLU A 76 13.71 26.28 -1.56
N LYS A 77 13.05 27.41 -1.27
CA LYS A 77 11.61 27.45 -0.97
C LYS A 77 10.76 27.15 -2.19
N LYS A 78 11.23 27.53 -3.39
CA LYS A 78 10.61 27.15 -4.66
C LYS A 78 10.62 25.62 -4.84
N VAL A 79 11.74 24.95 -4.58
CA VAL A 79 11.83 23.49 -4.62
C VAL A 79 10.93 22.85 -3.56
N ALA A 80 10.88 23.41 -2.35
CA ALA A 80 9.99 22.92 -1.29
C ALA A 80 8.50 23.04 -1.67
N ALA A 81 8.09 24.16 -2.28
CA ALA A 81 6.73 24.33 -2.78
C ALA A 81 6.43 23.38 -3.95
N LEU A 82 7.37 23.20 -4.88
CA LEU A 82 7.24 22.24 -5.97
C LEU A 82 7.04 20.82 -5.45
N ARG A 83 7.78 20.40 -4.42
CA ARG A 83 7.61 19.08 -3.80
C ARG A 83 6.17 18.85 -3.36
N VAL A 84 5.56 19.84 -2.71
CA VAL A 84 4.15 19.75 -2.30
C VAL A 84 3.21 19.69 -3.51
N VAL A 85 3.47 20.48 -4.57
CA VAL A 85 2.68 20.42 -5.82
C VAL A 85 2.75 19.02 -6.46
N VAL A 86 3.95 18.44 -6.55
CA VAL A 86 4.15 17.09 -7.11
C VAL A 86 3.44 16.05 -6.26
N ASP A 87 3.69 16.03 -4.95
CA ASP A 87 3.11 15.06 -4.02
C ASP A 87 1.57 15.14 -4.00
N ALA A 88 1.02 16.36 -4.03
CA ALA A 88 -0.43 16.58 -4.05
C ALA A 88 -1.06 16.12 -5.36
N ASN A 89 -0.44 16.42 -6.51
CA ASN A 89 -0.89 15.91 -7.82
C ASN A 89 -0.86 14.37 -7.87
N MET A 90 0.19 13.74 -7.33
CA MET A 90 0.27 12.29 -7.22
C MET A 90 -0.81 11.70 -6.32
N ALA A 91 -1.14 12.37 -5.21
CA ALA A 91 -2.18 11.97 -4.28
C ALA A 91 -3.61 12.04 -4.86
N ILE A 92 -3.86 13.00 -5.77
CA ILE A 92 -5.14 13.11 -6.51
C ILE A 92 -5.14 12.35 -7.84
N GLU A 93 -4.17 11.46 -8.06
CA GLU A 93 -4.04 10.60 -9.26
C GLU A 93 -3.84 11.40 -10.57
N ASN A 94 -3.28 12.60 -10.47
CA ASN A 94 -2.93 13.44 -11.62
C ASN A 94 -1.42 13.43 -11.87
N SER A 95 -0.89 12.25 -12.21
CA SER A 95 0.56 12.05 -12.45
C SER A 95 1.09 12.82 -13.66
N PHE A 96 0.22 13.19 -14.62
CA PHE A 96 0.60 14.03 -15.75
C PHE A 96 0.95 15.45 -15.30
N ASP A 97 0.10 16.08 -14.50
CA ASP A 97 0.39 17.44 -13.99
C ASP A 97 1.59 17.45 -13.02
N ALA A 98 1.79 16.37 -12.26
CA ALA A 98 3.00 16.20 -11.46
C ALA A 98 4.27 16.19 -12.34
N LEU A 99 4.24 15.42 -13.42
CA LEU A 99 5.36 15.31 -14.37
C LEU A 99 5.64 16.64 -15.05
N MET A 100 4.60 17.33 -15.51
CA MET A 100 4.71 18.64 -16.15
C MET A 100 5.28 19.69 -15.19
N ALA A 101 4.75 19.78 -13.96
CA ALA A 101 5.22 20.74 -12.97
C ALA A 101 6.72 20.57 -12.65
N ALA A 102 7.18 19.32 -12.48
CA ALA A 102 8.58 19.04 -12.21
C ALA A 102 9.47 19.27 -13.44
N SER A 103 9.01 18.92 -14.64
CA SER A 103 9.77 19.12 -15.88
C SER A 103 9.97 20.60 -16.22
N ASP A 104 8.90 21.38 -16.10
CA ASP A 104 8.93 22.83 -16.34
C ASP A 104 9.87 23.53 -15.36
N GLU A 105 9.81 23.16 -14.08
CA GLU A 105 10.68 23.74 -13.06
C GLU A 105 12.15 23.34 -13.27
N LEU A 106 12.43 22.08 -13.64
CA LEU A 106 13.79 21.65 -13.96
C LEU A 106 14.38 22.47 -15.11
N ALA A 107 13.59 22.76 -16.15
CA ALA A 107 14.04 23.58 -17.27
C ALA A 107 14.39 25.02 -16.84
N MET A 108 13.66 25.60 -15.88
CA MET A 108 13.99 26.92 -15.32
C MET A 108 15.24 26.87 -14.45
N ILE A 109 15.36 25.86 -13.59
CA ILE A 109 16.52 25.68 -12.70
C ILE A 109 17.81 25.43 -13.50
N LYS A 110 17.75 24.65 -14.59
CA LYS A 110 18.90 24.43 -15.48
C LYS A 110 19.44 25.74 -16.07
N ARG A 111 18.55 26.67 -16.44
CA ARG A 111 18.96 28.00 -16.95
C ARG A 111 19.62 28.88 -15.88
N ALA A 112 19.28 28.65 -14.61
CA ALA A 112 19.86 29.36 -13.47
C ALA A 112 21.15 28.72 -12.91
N ASP A 113 21.58 27.58 -13.47
CA ASP A 113 22.74 26.78 -13.03
C ASP A 113 22.75 26.40 -11.53
N ASP A 114 21.57 26.29 -10.92
CA ASP A 114 21.43 25.88 -9.52
C ASP A 114 21.46 24.34 -9.40
N LYS A 115 22.67 23.77 -9.34
CA LYS A 115 22.89 22.32 -9.30
C LYS A 115 22.20 21.62 -8.12
N LYS A 116 22.10 22.27 -6.95
CA LYS A 116 21.42 21.68 -5.78
C LYS A 116 19.92 21.55 -6.02
N ALA A 117 19.30 22.59 -6.57
CA ALA A 117 17.91 22.55 -6.96
C ALA A 117 17.68 21.57 -8.12
N GLN A 118 18.62 21.43 -9.07
CA GLN A 118 18.52 20.44 -10.15
C GLN A 118 18.38 19.04 -9.56
N VAL A 119 19.32 18.62 -8.70
CA VAL A 119 19.27 17.31 -8.03
C VAL A 119 17.90 17.03 -7.42
N ALA A 120 17.38 17.97 -6.61
CA ALA A 120 16.13 17.79 -5.90
C ALA A 120 14.97 17.57 -6.88
N VAL A 121 14.90 18.34 -7.97
CA VAL A 121 13.84 18.22 -8.98
C VAL A 121 13.99 16.97 -9.84
N THR A 122 15.22 16.58 -10.21
CA THR A 122 15.45 15.34 -10.97
C THR A 122 15.08 14.10 -10.15
N GLN A 123 15.26 14.13 -8.83
CA GLN A 123 14.76 13.08 -7.93
C GLN A 123 13.22 13.01 -7.96
N MET A 124 12.51 14.15 -7.91
CA MET A 124 11.03 14.15 -8.03
C MET A 124 10.58 13.56 -9.38
N LEU A 125 11.28 13.88 -10.47
CA LEU A 125 10.97 13.33 -11.78
C LEU A 125 11.13 11.81 -11.82
N ALA A 126 12.22 11.28 -11.24
CA ALA A 126 12.42 9.85 -11.14
C ALA A 126 11.27 9.16 -10.39
N GLU A 127 10.80 9.75 -9.29
CA GLU A 127 9.67 9.25 -8.51
C GLU A 127 8.36 9.26 -9.32
N VAL A 128 8.03 10.37 -9.99
CA VAL A 128 6.82 10.51 -10.80
C VAL A 128 6.84 9.57 -12.01
N GLN A 129 7.98 9.46 -12.70
CA GLN A 129 8.14 8.56 -13.85
C GLN A 129 8.01 7.10 -13.44
N ALA A 130 8.59 6.71 -12.30
CA ALA A 130 8.45 5.36 -11.76
C ALA A 130 7.01 5.02 -11.40
N ALA A 131 6.29 5.96 -10.77
CA ALA A 131 4.87 5.79 -10.46
C ALA A 131 4.01 5.63 -11.72
N ARG A 132 4.46 6.14 -12.87
CA ARG A 132 3.84 5.94 -14.18
C ARG A 132 4.32 4.68 -14.91
N ASN A 133 5.11 3.83 -14.24
CA ASN A 133 5.80 2.66 -14.82
C ASN A 133 6.75 2.98 -15.98
N ASP A 134 7.17 4.25 -16.13
CA ASP A 134 8.20 4.65 -17.08
C ASP A 134 9.58 4.50 -16.44
N PHE A 135 9.99 3.24 -16.24
CA PHE A 135 11.25 2.90 -15.60
C PHE A 135 12.47 3.35 -16.43
N GLY A 136 12.32 3.52 -17.75
CA GLY A 136 13.38 4.02 -18.62
C GLY A 136 13.72 5.47 -18.30
N SER A 137 12.71 6.35 -18.36
CA SER A 137 12.90 7.76 -18.03
C SER A 137 13.27 7.95 -16.55
N ALA A 138 12.67 7.17 -15.64
CA ALA A 138 13.01 7.23 -14.23
C ALA A 138 14.48 6.90 -13.95
N MET A 139 15.03 5.88 -14.64
CA MET A 139 16.44 5.53 -14.54
C MET A 139 17.35 6.64 -15.07
N GLN A 140 16.96 7.32 -16.16
CA GLN A 140 17.71 8.46 -16.67
C GLN A 140 17.73 9.59 -15.64
N SER A 141 16.57 9.97 -15.09
CA SER A 141 16.46 11.01 -14.06
C SER A 141 17.28 10.68 -12.81
N ALA A 142 17.28 9.42 -12.37
CA ALA A 142 18.09 8.98 -11.24
C ALA A 142 19.61 8.99 -11.55
N THR A 143 20.00 8.72 -12.80
CA THR A 143 21.40 8.81 -13.27
C THR A 143 21.88 10.25 -13.32
N ASP A 144 21.07 11.15 -13.89
CA ASP A 144 21.36 12.58 -13.91
C ASP A 144 21.54 13.14 -12.48
N ALA A 145 20.68 12.72 -11.54
CA ALA A 145 20.81 13.08 -10.13
C ALA A 145 22.11 12.54 -9.50
N LEU A 146 22.48 11.28 -9.79
CA LEU A 146 23.72 10.67 -9.32
C LEU A 146 24.95 11.45 -9.80
N ASP A 147 25.00 11.80 -11.08
CA ASP A 147 26.12 12.53 -11.67
C ASP A 147 26.25 13.95 -11.08
N LEU A 148 25.12 14.63 -10.87
CA LEU A 148 25.11 15.93 -10.19
C LEU A 148 25.59 15.82 -8.73
N GLN A 149 25.15 14.80 -7.98
CA GLN A 149 25.60 14.60 -6.59
C GLN A 149 27.10 14.32 -6.52
N ARG A 150 27.65 13.56 -7.48
CA ARG A 150 29.10 13.34 -7.61
C ARG A 150 29.85 14.62 -7.92
N GLN A 151 29.35 15.44 -8.85
CA GLN A 151 29.93 16.76 -9.15
C GLN A 151 29.92 17.69 -7.93
N LEU A 152 28.90 17.60 -7.08
CA LEU A 152 28.77 18.36 -5.84
C LEU A 152 29.60 17.78 -4.69
N GLY A 153 30.23 16.60 -4.86
CA GLY A 153 30.94 15.89 -3.79
C GLY A 153 30.03 15.38 -2.67
N ASN A 154 28.72 15.31 -2.90
CA ASN A 154 27.74 14.92 -1.88
C ASN A 154 27.60 13.40 -1.80
N LYS A 155 28.37 12.78 -0.90
CA LYS A 155 28.36 11.32 -0.70
C LYS A 155 27.02 10.75 -0.22
N ALA A 156 26.32 11.46 0.67
CA ALA A 156 24.99 11.05 1.11
C ALA A 156 23.98 11.09 -0.04
N GLY A 157 24.08 12.12 -0.88
CA GLY A 157 23.31 12.24 -2.11
C GLY A 157 23.63 11.17 -3.16
N GLU A 158 24.89 10.78 -3.29
CA GLU A 158 25.34 9.69 -4.15
C GLU A 158 24.71 8.35 -3.71
N ALA A 159 24.76 8.05 -2.41
CA ALA A 159 24.14 6.85 -1.84
C ALA A 159 22.63 6.81 -2.08
N GLN A 160 21.94 7.93 -1.88
CA GLN A 160 20.50 8.04 -2.12
C GLN A 160 20.14 7.83 -3.60
N ALA A 161 20.90 8.40 -4.53
CA ALA A 161 20.64 8.24 -5.96
C ALA A 161 20.85 6.78 -6.42
N LEU A 162 21.88 6.09 -5.91
CA LEU A 162 22.09 4.66 -6.15
C LEU A 162 20.96 3.81 -5.54
N GLN A 163 20.50 4.13 -4.33
CA GLN A 163 19.35 3.47 -3.72
C GLN A 163 18.09 3.60 -4.61
N THR A 164 17.82 4.79 -5.15
CA THR A 164 16.72 5.03 -6.10
C THR A 164 16.87 4.16 -7.35
N GLN A 165 18.05 4.14 -7.99
CA GLN A 165 18.30 3.28 -9.15
C GLN A 165 18.06 1.79 -8.85
N ALA A 166 18.51 1.31 -7.69
CA ALA A 166 18.31 -0.08 -7.30
C ALA A 166 16.82 -0.42 -7.11
N SER A 167 16.05 0.48 -6.49
CA SER A 167 14.61 0.31 -6.34
C SER A 167 13.84 0.38 -7.68
N LEU A 168 14.29 1.20 -8.64
CA LEU A 168 13.76 1.19 -10.01
C LEU A 168 14.02 -0.15 -10.70
N LYS A 169 15.22 -0.73 -10.53
CA LYS A 169 15.56 -2.04 -11.09
C LYS A 169 14.69 -3.15 -10.52
N LEU A 170 14.41 -3.15 -9.21
CA LEU A 170 13.43 -4.08 -8.61
C LEU A 170 12.05 -3.91 -9.22
N SER A 171 11.58 -2.66 -9.33
CA SER A 171 10.25 -2.37 -9.89
C SER A 171 10.14 -2.82 -11.35
N ALA A 172 11.25 -2.81 -12.09
CA ALA A 172 11.35 -3.33 -13.45
C ALA A 172 11.62 -4.86 -13.53
N GLY A 173 11.58 -5.60 -12.41
CA GLY A 173 11.83 -7.05 -12.35
C GLY A 173 13.29 -7.46 -12.56
N LYS A 174 14.24 -6.52 -12.49
CA LYS A 174 15.68 -6.75 -12.70
C LYS A 174 16.39 -6.95 -11.36
N GLY A 175 15.98 -7.97 -10.61
CA GLY A 175 16.48 -8.25 -9.26
C GLY A 175 18.00 -8.36 -9.14
N LYS A 176 18.68 -9.00 -10.12
CA LYS A 176 20.16 -9.11 -10.11
C LYS A 176 20.86 -7.75 -10.22
N ASP A 177 20.40 -6.90 -11.13
CA ASP A 177 20.94 -5.54 -11.29
C ASP A 177 20.70 -4.71 -10.03
N ALA A 178 19.52 -4.85 -9.42
CA ALA A 178 19.17 -4.15 -8.19
C ALA A 178 20.12 -4.50 -7.04
N VAL A 179 20.46 -5.79 -6.87
CA VAL A 179 21.43 -6.23 -5.85
C VAL A 179 22.78 -5.55 -6.05
N THR A 180 23.29 -5.51 -7.28
CA THR A 180 24.60 -4.88 -7.57
C THR A 180 24.59 -3.40 -7.18
N ILE A 181 23.58 -2.65 -7.61
CA ILE A 181 23.50 -1.20 -7.34
C ILE A 181 23.24 -0.92 -5.86
N ALA A 182 22.34 -1.68 -5.21
CA ALA A 182 22.04 -1.52 -3.78
C ALA A 182 23.25 -1.83 -2.89
N THR A 183 24.12 -2.75 -3.31
CA THR A 183 25.36 -3.06 -2.59
C THR A 183 26.35 -1.90 -2.65
N GLN A 184 26.40 -1.16 -3.77
CA GLN A 184 27.21 0.06 -3.87
C GLN A 184 26.66 1.16 -2.95
N ALA A 185 25.34 1.37 -2.95
CA ALA A 185 24.69 2.32 -2.03
C ALA A 185 24.93 1.95 -0.56
N LEU A 186 24.85 0.66 -0.22
CA LEU A 186 25.10 0.14 1.12
C LEU A 186 26.53 0.46 1.59
N GLY A 187 27.54 0.29 0.73
CA GLY A 187 28.92 0.63 1.06
C GLY A 187 29.07 2.12 1.43
N LEU A 188 28.45 3.02 0.65
CA LEU A 188 28.47 4.45 0.95
C LEU A 188 27.73 4.78 2.26
N TYR A 189 26.57 4.18 2.52
CA TYR A 189 25.86 4.40 3.78
C TYR A 189 26.64 3.88 5.00
N GLN A 190 27.40 2.80 4.86
CA GLN A 190 28.31 2.31 5.90
C GLN A 190 29.47 3.28 6.17
N GLU A 191 30.09 3.82 5.11
CA GLU A 191 31.13 4.86 5.24
C GLU A 191 30.59 6.11 5.98
N LEU A 192 29.34 6.47 5.70
CA LEU A 192 28.64 7.60 6.32
C LEU A 192 28.06 7.29 7.71
N ARG A 193 28.09 6.02 8.16
CA ARG A 193 27.45 5.52 9.38
C ARG A 193 25.94 5.81 9.45
N ASP A 194 25.28 5.80 8.29
CA ASP A 194 23.84 6.00 8.18
C ASP A 194 23.10 4.66 8.31
N VAL A 195 22.67 4.38 9.54
CA VAL A 195 21.96 3.14 9.89
C VAL A 195 20.63 2.99 9.14
N ALA A 196 19.94 4.09 8.86
CA ALA A 196 18.66 4.06 8.17
C ALA A 196 18.85 3.73 6.68
N GLY A 197 19.82 4.38 6.03
CA GLY A 197 20.22 4.09 4.65
C GLY A 197 20.73 2.65 4.47
N GLU A 198 21.51 2.14 5.42
CA GLU A 198 21.94 0.74 5.43
C GLU A 198 20.76 -0.24 5.47
N ALA A 199 19.81 -0.02 6.38
CA ALA A 199 18.63 -0.88 6.52
C ALA A 199 17.77 -0.85 5.25
N ALA A 200 17.65 0.30 4.59
CA ALA A 200 16.93 0.42 3.33
C ALA A 200 17.64 -0.34 2.19
N CYS A 201 18.96 -0.23 2.06
CA CYS A 201 19.70 -0.96 1.03
C CYS A 201 19.68 -2.48 1.26
N LYS A 202 19.80 -2.93 2.52
CA LYS A 202 19.69 -4.36 2.88
C LYS A 202 18.34 -4.95 2.46
N ARG A 203 17.23 -4.21 2.65
CA ARG A 203 15.90 -4.61 2.17
C ARG A 203 15.85 -4.77 0.65
N ILE A 204 16.38 -3.81 -0.09
CA ILE A 204 16.45 -3.87 -1.57
C ILE A 204 17.28 -5.06 -2.04
N VAL A 205 18.43 -5.34 -1.41
CA VAL A 205 19.27 -6.51 -1.71
C VAL A 205 18.50 -7.81 -1.49
N ASN A 206 17.85 -7.97 -0.33
CA ASN A 206 17.10 -9.18 -0.01
C ASN A 206 15.94 -9.41 -0.98
N ARG A 207 15.21 -8.34 -1.33
CA ARG A 207 14.15 -8.40 -2.33
C ARG A 207 14.68 -8.75 -3.72
N GLY A 208 15.83 -8.21 -4.13
CA GLY A 208 16.47 -8.54 -5.40
C GLY A 208 16.93 -10.00 -5.48
N TYR A 209 17.39 -10.57 -4.36
CA TYR A 209 17.66 -12.01 -4.27
C TYR A 209 16.38 -12.84 -4.32
N ALA A 210 15.30 -12.42 -3.65
CA ALA A 210 14.00 -13.09 -3.72
C ALA A 210 13.45 -13.12 -5.16
N GLU A 211 13.38 -11.97 -5.84
CA GLU A 211 12.89 -11.85 -7.22
C GLU A 211 13.75 -12.63 -8.23
N SER A 212 15.05 -12.79 -7.95
CA SER A 212 15.96 -13.57 -8.79
C SER A 212 16.04 -15.06 -8.43
N GLY A 213 15.21 -15.54 -7.50
CA GLY A 213 15.18 -16.94 -7.07
C GLY A 213 16.44 -17.41 -6.33
N GLN A 214 17.22 -16.47 -5.80
CA GLN A 214 18.51 -16.72 -5.13
C GLN A 214 18.50 -16.21 -3.69
N LEU A 215 17.38 -16.36 -2.99
CA LEU A 215 17.22 -15.89 -1.61
C LEU A 215 18.28 -16.46 -0.65
N GLU A 216 18.80 -17.65 -0.94
CA GLU A 216 19.92 -18.27 -0.19
C GLU A 216 21.22 -17.44 -0.22
N LYS A 217 21.38 -16.54 -1.21
CA LYS A 217 22.52 -15.62 -1.28
C LYS A 217 22.26 -14.30 -0.56
N ALA A 218 21.06 -14.10 -0.01
CA ALA A 218 20.73 -12.87 0.69
C ALA A 218 21.56 -12.75 1.98
N PRO A 219 22.12 -11.55 2.26
CA PRO A 219 22.83 -11.31 3.51
C PRO A 219 21.87 -11.52 4.69
N ASN A 220 22.37 -12.14 5.75
CA ASN A 220 21.63 -12.47 6.97
C ASN A 220 20.46 -13.46 6.78
N ARG A 221 20.41 -14.21 5.66
CA ARG A 221 19.37 -15.22 5.38
C ARG A 221 19.30 -16.29 6.47
N THR A 222 20.44 -16.87 6.83
CA THR A 222 20.53 -17.91 7.85
C THR A 222 20.00 -17.40 9.19
N GLU A 223 20.39 -16.19 9.56
CA GLU A 223 19.98 -15.52 10.79
C GLU A 223 18.48 -15.19 10.78
N ALA A 224 17.91 -14.84 9.62
CA ALA A 224 16.46 -14.62 9.46
C ALA A 224 15.68 -15.91 9.69
N VAL A 225 16.10 -17.00 9.06
CA VAL A 225 15.45 -18.32 9.19
C VAL A 225 15.55 -18.83 10.63
N GLN A 226 16.72 -18.70 11.26
CA GLN A 226 16.90 -19.05 12.67
C GLN A 226 16.02 -18.20 13.59
N ALA A 227 15.90 -16.90 13.33
CA ALA A 227 15.00 -16.03 14.10
C ALA A 227 13.52 -16.43 13.92
N LEU A 228 13.09 -16.79 12.71
CA LEU A 228 11.74 -17.33 12.46
C LEU A 228 11.48 -18.65 13.19
N GLN A 229 12.46 -19.56 13.20
CA GLN A 229 12.37 -20.82 13.95
C GLN A 229 12.31 -20.58 15.46
N ALA A 230 13.07 -19.60 15.96
CA ALA A 230 13.02 -19.20 17.36
C ALA A 230 11.66 -18.57 17.72
N LEU A 231 11.06 -17.78 16.83
CA LEU A 231 9.70 -17.27 17.01
C LEU A 231 8.67 -18.38 17.07
N ALA A 232 8.73 -19.34 16.13
CA ALA A 232 7.85 -20.50 16.11
C ALA A 232 7.95 -21.29 17.42
N SER A 233 9.18 -21.56 17.88
CA SER A 233 9.45 -22.25 19.14
C SER A 233 8.97 -21.46 20.37
N ALA A 234 9.09 -20.13 20.34
CA ALA A 234 8.62 -19.26 21.42
C ALA A 234 7.09 -19.29 21.53
N VAL A 235 6.36 -19.37 20.42
CA VAL A 235 4.90 -19.54 20.43
C VAL A 235 4.50 -20.90 20.98
N GLU A 236 5.17 -21.98 20.55
CA GLU A 236 4.90 -23.34 21.05
C GLU A 236 5.13 -23.46 22.57
N ASN A 237 6.21 -22.85 23.07
CA ASN A 237 6.58 -22.91 24.48
C ASN A 237 6.01 -21.77 25.33
N LYS A 238 5.29 -20.82 24.71
CA LYS A 238 4.78 -19.59 25.35
C LYS A 238 5.88 -18.77 26.04
N ASP A 239 7.08 -18.78 25.45
CA ASP A 239 8.25 -18.09 26.00
C ASP A 239 8.31 -16.64 25.52
N LYS A 240 7.95 -15.72 26.43
CA LYS A 240 7.94 -14.27 26.18
C LYS A 240 9.34 -13.71 25.91
N ARG A 241 10.38 -14.23 26.57
CA ARG A 241 11.74 -13.71 26.40
C ARG A 241 12.32 -14.13 25.07
N ALA A 242 12.14 -15.41 24.71
CA ALA A 242 12.56 -15.92 23.41
C ALA A 242 11.82 -15.19 22.27
N TRP A 243 10.52 -14.92 22.44
CA TRP A 243 9.74 -14.12 21.49
C TRP A 243 10.34 -12.73 21.24
N GLN A 244 10.59 -11.97 22.31
CA GLN A 244 11.12 -10.61 22.20
C GLN A 244 12.53 -10.59 21.58
N ALA A 245 13.38 -11.54 21.95
CA ALA A 245 14.71 -11.68 21.37
C ALA A 245 14.66 -12.02 19.88
N ALA A 246 13.81 -12.98 19.50
CA ALA A 246 13.67 -13.43 18.12
C ALA A 246 13.03 -12.36 17.22
N ILE A 247 12.03 -11.60 17.70
CA ILE A 247 11.51 -10.42 16.99
C ILE A 247 12.63 -9.38 16.80
N GLY A 248 13.41 -9.09 17.85
CA GLY A 248 14.51 -8.14 17.77
C GLY A 248 15.56 -8.54 16.73
N GLN A 249 15.82 -9.84 16.57
CA GLN A 249 16.73 -10.36 15.55
C GLN A 249 16.10 -10.34 14.15
N LEU A 250 14.82 -10.70 14.03
CA LEU A 250 14.10 -10.66 12.76
C LEU A 250 13.96 -9.24 12.23
N ASN A 251 13.72 -8.26 13.10
CA ASN A 251 13.66 -6.84 12.72
C ASN A 251 15.01 -6.32 12.19
N LYS A 252 16.13 -6.94 12.59
CA LYS A 252 17.46 -6.64 12.04
C LYS A 252 17.73 -7.38 10.73
N SER A 253 17.02 -8.47 10.46
CA SER A 253 17.19 -9.30 9.27
C SER A 253 15.94 -9.30 8.39
N SER A 254 15.98 -8.54 7.30
CA SER A 254 14.89 -8.51 6.32
C SER A 254 14.99 -9.62 5.26
N ALA A 255 15.69 -10.73 5.55
CA ALA A 255 16.05 -11.78 4.57
C ALA A 255 15.12 -13.00 4.65
N TYR A 256 13.81 -12.76 4.73
CA TYR A 256 12.78 -13.79 4.76
C TYR A 256 11.58 -13.39 3.88
N THR A 257 10.79 -14.38 3.49
CA THR A 257 9.61 -14.23 2.63
C THR A 257 8.34 -14.60 3.37
N GLN A 258 7.18 -14.24 2.79
CA GLN A 258 5.88 -14.71 3.28
C GLN A 258 5.77 -16.24 3.28
N GLN A 259 6.44 -16.91 2.32
CA GLN A 259 6.50 -18.36 2.28
C GLN A 259 7.26 -18.93 3.48
N ASP A 260 8.42 -18.36 3.84
CA ASP A 260 9.17 -18.78 5.04
C ASP A 260 8.33 -18.62 6.32
N VAL A 261 7.61 -17.49 6.43
CA VAL A 261 6.70 -17.27 7.56
C VAL A 261 5.60 -18.33 7.56
N HIS A 262 5.00 -18.64 6.41
CA HIS A 262 3.96 -19.65 6.32
C HIS A 262 4.46 -21.05 6.70
N GLU A 263 5.60 -21.47 6.16
CA GLU A 263 6.15 -22.82 6.35
C GLU A 263 6.70 -23.02 7.77
N ILE A 264 7.41 -22.02 8.32
CA ILE A 264 8.07 -22.16 9.62
C ILE A 264 7.10 -21.77 10.74
N PHE A 265 6.56 -20.56 10.67
CA PHE A 265 5.72 -20.01 11.73
C PHE A 265 4.29 -20.53 11.65
N GLY A 266 3.74 -20.70 10.45
CA GLY A 266 2.40 -21.23 10.25
C GLY A 266 2.21 -22.65 10.78
N GLU A 267 3.21 -23.52 10.68
CA GLU A 267 3.15 -24.87 11.26
C GLU A 267 3.06 -24.86 12.79
N ALA A 268 3.81 -23.97 13.45
CA ALA A 268 3.71 -23.79 14.90
C ALA A 268 2.31 -23.32 15.35
N LEU A 269 1.67 -22.43 14.57
CA LEU A 269 0.32 -21.96 14.84
C LEU A 269 -0.76 -23.04 14.67
N LYS A 270 -0.53 -24.04 13.81
CA LYS A 270 -1.48 -25.14 13.57
C LYS A 270 -1.53 -26.15 14.72
N LYS A 271 -0.42 -26.35 15.44
CA LYS A 271 -0.32 -27.34 16.53
C LYS A 271 -1.29 -27.06 17.68
N ASP A 272 -1.34 -25.82 18.16
CA ASP A 272 -2.32 -25.38 19.17
C ASP A 272 -2.79 -23.96 18.88
N ARG A 273 -3.80 -23.86 18.01
CA ARG A 273 -4.30 -22.60 17.48
C ARG A 273 -4.87 -21.68 18.55
N LYS A 274 -5.49 -22.24 19.61
CA LYS A 274 -6.08 -21.43 20.69
C LYS A 274 -5.00 -20.88 21.61
N ALA A 275 -4.06 -21.72 22.02
CA ALA A 275 -2.97 -21.29 22.90
C ALA A 275 -2.02 -20.31 22.20
N ALA A 276 -1.72 -20.56 20.92
CA ALA A 276 -0.92 -19.65 20.10
C ALA A 276 -1.60 -18.28 19.94
N ALA A 277 -2.90 -18.25 19.64
CA ALA A 277 -3.65 -17.00 19.52
C ALA A 277 -3.65 -16.19 20.83
N ALA A 278 -3.85 -16.85 21.98
CA ALA A 278 -3.80 -16.19 23.28
C ALA A 278 -2.41 -15.62 23.58
N PHE A 279 -1.35 -16.38 23.34
CA PHE A 279 0.02 -15.91 23.54
C PHE A 279 0.35 -14.72 22.63
N LEU A 280 -0.01 -14.79 21.35
CA LEU A 280 0.20 -13.70 20.39
C LEU A 280 -0.55 -12.43 20.80
N GLN A 281 -1.79 -12.57 21.26
CA GLN A 281 -2.58 -11.46 21.77
C GLN A 281 -1.90 -10.79 23.00
N GLU A 282 -1.34 -11.58 23.91
CA GLU A 282 -0.54 -11.05 25.03
C GLU A 282 0.72 -10.30 24.58
N GLN A 283 1.32 -10.70 23.45
CA GLN A 283 2.47 -9.99 22.86
C GLN A 283 2.06 -8.77 22.03
N GLY A 284 0.78 -8.39 22.04
CA GLY A 284 0.27 -7.23 21.30
C GLY A 284 0.03 -7.49 19.81
N VAL A 285 0.19 -8.74 19.35
CA VAL A 285 -0.17 -9.12 17.99
C VAL A 285 -1.69 -9.16 17.91
N LYS A 286 -2.26 -8.08 17.37
CA LYS A 286 -3.69 -7.98 17.10
C LYS A 286 -3.99 -8.76 15.84
N GLY A 287 -4.50 -9.98 15.97
CA GLY A 287 -5.16 -10.63 14.85
C GLY A 287 -6.27 -9.71 14.32
N HIS A 288 -6.44 -9.64 13.00
CA HIS A 288 -7.66 -9.10 12.40
C HIS A 288 -8.82 -10.04 12.71
N GLY A 289 -9.28 -9.98 13.96
CA GLY A 289 -10.17 -10.96 14.57
C GLY A 289 -9.56 -12.36 14.61
N SER A 290 -9.92 -13.16 15.60
CA SER A 290 -10.22 -14.54 15.24
C SER A 290 -11.17 -14.48 14.04
N ALA A 291 -10.97 -15.30 12.99
CA ALA A 291 -12.00 -15.49 11.97
C ALA A 291 -13.33 -15.58 12.73
N PRO A 292 -14.28 -14.66 12.46
CA PRO A 292 -15.46 -14.53 13.30
C PRO A 292 -16.09 -15.91 13.48
N GLU A 293 -16.61 -16.22 14.67
CA GLU A 293 -17.27 -17.51 14.87
C GLU A 293 -18.43 -17.57 13.88
N LEU A 294 -18.26 -18.36 12.82
CA LEU A 294 -19.25 -18.50 11.78
C LEU A 294 -20.32 -19.45 12.28
N ILE A 295 -21.56 -18.99 12.24
CA ILE A 295 -22.73 -19.80 12.53
C ILE A 295 -23.50 -20.01 11.24
N ILE A 296 -24.07 -21.20 11.13
CA ILE A 296 -25.06 -21.51 10.11
C ILE A 296 -26.41 -21.27 10.75
N LYS A 297 -27.21 -20.36 10.18
CA LYS A 297 -28.62 -20.22 10.55
C LYS A 297 -29.50 -20.39 9.34
N GLU A 298 -30.68 -20.92 9.59
CA GLU A 298 -31.80 -20.85 8.67
C GLU A 298 -32.16 -19.38 8.40
N VAL A 299 -32.27 -19.04 7.12
CA VAL A 299 -32.69 -17.74 6.61
C VAL A 299 -34.03 -17.95 5.91
N THR A 300 -34.98 -17.04 6.13
CA THR A 300 -36.31 -17.17 5.53
C THR A 300 -36.22 -17.01 4.01
N LYS A 301 -37.03 -17.81 3.31
CA LYS A 301 -37.04 -17.93 1.84
C LYS A 301 -37.14 -16.59 1.11
N ILE A 302 -37.88 -15.62 1.68
CA ILE A 302 -38.05 -14.28 1.11
C ILE A 302 -36.75 -13.48 1.02
N TYR A 303 -35.85 -13.61 2.01
CA TYR A 303 -34.55 -12.92 1.99
C TYR A 303 -33.64 -13.46 0.88
N SER A 304 -33.69 -14.76 0.61
CA SER A 304 -32.92 -15.38 -0.48
C SER A 304 -33.41 -14.93 -1.85
N TYR A 305 -34.73 -14.85 -2.05
CA TYR A 305 -35.33 -14.36 -3.30
C TYR A 305 -34.94 -12.91 -3.60
N VAL A 306 -35.05 -12.02 -2.60
CA VAL A 306 -34.66 -10.61 -2.73
C VAL A 306 -33.14 -10.48 -2.95
N GLY A 307 -32.34 -11.24 -2.21
CA GLY A 307 -30.88 -11.24 -2.33
C GLY A 307 -30.37 -11.65 -3.72
N PHE A 308 -30.93 -12.71 -4.31
CA PHE A 308 -30.58 -13.11 -5.69
C PHE A 308 -30.90 -12.02 -6.71
N ARG A 309 -32.08 -11.36 -6.59
CA ARG A 309 -32.45 -10.25 -7.49
C ARG A 309 -31.49 -9.06 -7.32
N LEU A 310 -31.26 -8.58 -6.10
CA LEU A 310 -30.35 -7.45 -5.83
C LEU A 310 -28.91 -7.74 -6.22
N GLY A 311 -28.47 -8.99 -6.12
CA GLY A 311 -27.15 -9.44 -6.56
C GLY A 311 -26.98 -9.61 -8.07
N GLY A 312 -28.03 -9.35 -8.87
CA GLY A 312 -28.00 -9.53 -10.33
C GLY A 312 -28.06 -10.99 -10.79
N LEU A 313 -28.33 -11.93 -9.88
CA LEU A 313 -28.56 -13.34 -10.19
C LEU A 313 -30.03 -13.54 -10.56
N GLY A 314 -30.31 -13.55 -11.86
CA GLY A 314 -31.63 -13.85 -12.39
C GLY A 314 -32.02 -15.32 -12.15
N TYR A 315 -33.21 -15.53 -11.61
CA TYR A 315 -33.85 -16.84 -11.55
C TYR A 315 -35.25 -16.76 -12.17
N GLY A 316 -35.70 -17.84 -12.79
CA GLY A 316 -37.01 -17.88 -13.43
C GLY A 316 -38.16 -18.03 -12.43
N PRO A 317 -39.41 -17.78 -12.85
CA PRO A 317 -40.61 -17.87 -12.00
C PRO A 317 -40.88 -19.28 -11.44
N ARG A 318 -40.13 -20.29 -11.91
CA ARG A 318 -40.17 -21.67 -11.39
C ARG A 318 -38.99 -22.00 -10.48
N PHE A 319 -38.35 -21.00 -9.88
CA PHE A 319 -37.18 -21.21 -9.02
C PHE A 319 -37.55 -22.01 -7.76
N ARG A 320 -36.90 -23.17 -7.62
CA ARG A 320 -37.19 -24.16 -6.58
C ARG A 320 -36.11 -24.10 -5.50
N CYS A 321 -36.35 -23.31 -4.45
CA CYS A 321 -35.50 -23.29 -3.26
C CYS A 321 -36.19 -24.06 -2.13
N LEU A 322 -35.49 -25.00 -1.47
CA LEU A 322 -36.05 -25.72 -0.32
C LEU A 322 -35.90 -24.95 0.98
N ASN A 323 -36.85 -25.22 1.87
CA ASN A 323 -36.73 -24.90 3.27
C ASN A 323 -35.87 -26.00 3.95
N PRO A 324 -34.83 -25.68 4.74
CA PRO A 324 -34.31 -24.34 5.02
C PRO A 324 -33.15 -23.91 4.12
N THR A 325 -33.16 -22.64 3.71
CA THR A 325 -31.97 -21.99 3.16
C THR A 325 -31.05 -21.58 4.31
N HIS A 326 -29.77 -21.88 4.19
CA HIS A 326 -28.82 -21.62 5.27
C HIS A 326 -27.86 -20.49 4.88
N GLY A 327 -27.75 -19.49 5.76
CA GLY A 327 -26.80 -18.40 5.67
C GLY A 327 -25.60 -18.66 6.57
N LEU A 328 -24.40 -18.48 6.03
CA LEU A 328 -23.16 -18.42 6.80
C LEU A 328 -22.99 -16.99 7.33
N MET A 329 -23.03 -16.81 8.65
CA MET A 329 -23.00 -15.49 9.31
C MET A 329 -22.02 -15.45 10.46
N VAL A 330 -21.58 -14.26 10.84
CA VAL A 330 -20.83 -14.02 12.08
C VAL A 330 -21.78 -14.06 13.27
N LYS A 331 -21.42 -14.84 14.29
CA LYS A 331 -22.17 -14.93 15.54
C LYS A 331 -22.27 -13.56 16.22
N GLY A 332 -23.49 -13.09 16.41
CA GLY A 332 -23.78 -11.79 17.05
C GLY A 332 -23.94 -10.62 16.08
N ASP A 333 -23.66 -10.80 14.78
CA ASP A 333 -23.91 -9.80 13.75
C ASP A 333 -24.90 -10.34 12.70
N PRO A 334 -26.20 -10.00 12.82
CA PRO A 334 -27.25 -10.50 11.94
C PRO A 334 -27.15 -9.99 10.49
N ASN A 335 -26.31 -8.99 10.19
CA ASN A 335 -26.16 -8.41 8.85
C ASN A 335 -24.96 -8.98 8.07
N SER A 336 -24.17 -9.85 8.71
CA SER A 336 -22.90 -10.37 8.19
C SER A 336 -23.05 -11.61 7.29
N MET A 337 -24.05 -11.67 6.42
CA MET A 337 -24.27 -12.85 5.58
C MET A 337 -23.17 -12.96 4.50
N HIS A 338 -22.31 -13.97 4.62
CA HIS A 338 -21.15 -14.18 3.73
C HIS A 338 -21.48 -15.11 2.56
N ALA A 339 -22.34 -16.10 2.78
CA ALA A 339 -22.73 -17.08 1.78
C ALA A 339 -24.11 -17.65 2.09
N VAL A 340 -24.83 -18.06 1.04
CA VAL A 340 -26.13 -18.70 1.12
C VAL A 340 -26.07 -20.04 0.39
N ALA A 341 -26.49 -21.12 1.04
CA ALA A 341 -26.53 -22.46 0.45
C ALA A 341 -27.94 -23.04 0.46
N CYS A 342 -28.36 -23.59 -0.68
CA CYS A 342 -29.55 -24.42 -0.82
C CYS A 342 -29.11 -25.88 -0.85
N LEU A 343 -29.44 -26.65 0.19
CA LEU A 343 -28.88 -27.99 0.39
C LEU A 343 -29.67 -29.11 -0.32
N GLN A 344 -30.88 -28.82 -0.78
CA GLN A 344 -31.73 -29.77 -1.51
C GLN A 344 -32.66 -28.97 -2.45
N ILE A 345 -33.16 -29.58 -3.52
CA ILE A 345 -34.05 -28.95 -4.52
C ILE A 345 -35.49 -29.44 -4.32
N SER A 346 -36.47 -28.55 -4.43
CA SER A 346 -37.89 -28.88 -4.31
C SER A 346 -38.41 -29.51 -5.59
N ASP A 347 -39.42 -30.37 -5.49
CA ASP A 347 -40.14 -30.89 -6.67
C ASP A 347 -41.26 -29.93 -7.12
N GLU A 348 -41.69 -29.03 -6.24
CA GLU A 348 -42.69 -27.99 -6.47
C GLU A 348 -42.05 -26.60 -6.52
N ALA A 349 -42.56 -25.71 -7.37
CA ALA A 349 -42.12 -24.32 -7.46
C ALA A 349 -43.07 -23.40 -6.70
N ASP A 350 -42.53 -22.42 -5.95
CA ASP A 350 -43.34 -21.40 -5.30
C ASP A 350 -43.70 -20.32 -6.33
N ASP A 351 -44.98 -20.25 -6.67
CA ASP A 351 -45.54 -19.29 -7.61
C ASP A 351 -45.91 -17.95 -6.95
N TRP A 352 -45.28 -17.58 -5.82
CA TRP A 352 -45.63 -16.37 -5.04
C TRP A 352 -45.57 -15.05 -5.85
N GLU A 353 -44.72 -14.99 -6.89
CA GLU A 353 -44.68 -13.84 -7.81
C GLU A 353 -46.03 -13.65 -8.54
N LYS A 354 -46.80 -14.71 -8.77
CA LYS A 354 -48.16 -14.64 -9.34
C LYS A 354 -49.16 -14.06 -8.34
N ASP A 355 -49.03 -14.42 -7.06
CA ASP A 355 -49.93 -13.97 -6.00
C ASP A 355 -49.77 -12.48 -5.71
N LEU A 356 -48.57 -11.93 -5.88
CA LEU A 356 -48.31 -10.51 -5.69
C LEU A 356 -48.76 -9.62 -6.86
N GLN A 357 -49.16 -10.19 -8.00
CA GLN A 357 -49.62 -9.49 -9.21
C GLN A 357 -48.66 -8.40 -9.77
N TYR A 358 -47.44 -8.27 -9.25
CA TYR A 358 -46.45 -7.35 -9.78
C TYR A 358 -45.83 -7.92 -11.06
N HIS A 359 -45.84 -7.13 -12.13
CA HIS A 359 -45.18 -7.50 -13.37
C HIS A 359 -43.67 -7.63 -13.11
N PRO A 360 -43.00 -8.75 -13.47
CA PRO A 360 -41.57 -8.96 -13.20
C PRO A 360 -40.66 -7.82 -13.68
N GLY A 361 -41.06 -7.16 -14.79
CA GLY A 361 -40.36 -5.98 -15.31
C GLY A 361 -40.39 -4.73 -14.41
N ILE A 362 -41.37 -4.59 -13.51
CA ILE A 362 -41.40 -3.50 -12.52
C ILE A 362 -40.30 -3.72 -11.47
N LEU A 363 -40.11 -4.96 -11.04
CA LEU A 363 -39.07 -5.31 -10.07
C LEU A 363 -37.66 -5.21 -10.68
N ASP A 364 -37.48 -5.57 -11.96
CA ASP A 364 -36.23 -5.34 -12.69
C ASP A 364 -35.95 -3.84 -12.93
N GLY A 365 -36.99 -3.02 -13.14
CA GLY A 365 -36.87 -1.57 -13.31
C GLY A 365 -36.38 -0.84 -12.05
N VAL A 366 -36.73 -1.34 -10.86
CA VAL A 366 -36.22 -0.82 -9.58
C VAL A 366 -34.73 -1.16 -9.42
N LEU A 367 -34.27 -2.27 -9.99
CA LEU A 367 -32.87 -2.70 -9.92
C LEU A 367 -31.95 -1.89 -10.83
N GLN A 368 -32.42 -1.55 -12.03
CA GLN A 368 -31.64 -0.81 -13.03
C GLN A 368 -31.60 0.69 -12.76
N SER A 369 -32.57 1.23 -12.01
CA SER A 369 -32.65 2.69 -11.85
C SER A 369 -31.67 3.22 -10.80
N GLN A 370 -31.36 2.55 -9.67
CA GLN A 370 -30.52 3.10 -8.57
C GLN A 370 -30.78 4.60 -8.23
N SER A 371 -31.92 5.16 -8.64
CA SER A 371 -32.21 6.60 -8.62
C SER A 371 -33.55 6.81 -7.94
N ALA A 372 -33.63 6.32 -6.70
CA ALA A 372 -34.66 6.73 -5.75
C ALA A 372 -34.27 6.44 -4.30
N LEU A 373 -33.00 6.58 -3.94
CA LEU A 373 -32.58 6.79 -2.55
C LEU A 373 -31.38 7.75 -2.59
N ALA A 374 -31.71 9.04 -2.72
CA ALA A 374 -30.81 10.15 -2.39
C ALA A 374 -30.83 10.40 -0.89
#